data_AF-A0A3D5VHK6-F1
#
_entry.id   AF-A0A3D5VHK6-F1
#
_cell.length_a   1.000
_cell.length_b   1.000
_cell.length_c   1.000
_cell.angle_alpha   90.00
_cell.angle_beta   90.00
_cell.angle_gamma   90.00
#
_symmetry.space_group_name_H-M   'P 1'
#
loop_
_entity.id
_entity.type
_entity.pdbx_description
1 polymer ?
#
loop_
_entity_poly.entity_id
_entity_poly.type
_entity_poly.pdbx_seq_one_letter_code
_entity_poly.pdbx_strand_id
1 'polypeptide(L)'
;EVMRYADSVSVLRDGELIMRTAVKDTSMVKIAELMIGRKAQKYVDSVPGRLESEEIALSLQDFHVDMPGEMVRGIDLDIRQGEIFGIGGLSGQGKLGIANGIMGLYSSQGKV
;
A
#
# COMPACT_ATOMS: atom_id res chain seq x y z
N GLU A 1 14.39 -6.11 -4.86
CA GLU A 1 14.80 -7.18 -3.92
C GLU A 1 15.02 -8.51 -4.63
N VAL A 2 13.99 -9.10 -5.26
CA VAL A 2 14.09 -10.36 -6.02
C VAL A 2 15.24 -10.37 -7.04
N MET A 3 15.29 -9.37 -7.93
CA MET A 3 16.35 -9.30 -8.97
C MET A 3 17.78 -9.15 -8.41
N ARG A 4 17.92 -8.72 -7.15
CA ARG A 4 19.22 -8.43 -6.54
C ARG A 4 19.80 -9.63 -5.81
N TYR A 5 18.94 -10.51 -5.28
CA TYR A 5 19.35 -11.56 -4.36
C TYR A 5 19.05 -12.98 -4.85
N ALA A 6 18.15 -13.17 -5.82
CA ALA A 6 17.80 -14.50 -6.31
C ALA A 6 18.66 -14.91 -7.52
N ASP A 7 18.95 -16.21 -7.63
CA ASP A 7 19.60 -16.79 -8.81
C ASP A 7 18.60 -17.12 -9.93
N SER A 8 17.40 -17.55 -9.54
CA SER A 8 16.32 -17.94 -10.45
C SER A 8 14.95 -17.54 -9.93
N VAL A 9 14.00 -17.40 -10.85
CA VAL A 9 12.61 -17.02 -10.56
C VAL A 9 11.68 -18.04 -11.21
N SER A 10 10.65 -18.43 -10.45
CA SER A 10 9.52 -19.22 -10.93
C SER A 10 8.25 -18.40 -10.81
N VAL A 11 7.48 -18.31 -11.90
CA VAL A 11 6.20 -17.62 -11.93
C VAL A 11 5.09 -18.66 -12.01
N LEU A 12 4.24 -18.66 -10.98
CA LEU A 12 3.03 -19.48 -10.95
C LEU A 12 1.81 -18.58 -11.19
N ARG A 13 0.85 -19.08 -11.98
CA ARG A 13 -0.44 -18.43 -12.20
C ARG A 13 -1.50 -19.51 -12.34
N ASP A 14 -2.66 -19.30 -11.73
CA ASP A 14 -3.81 -20.22 -11.82
C ASP A 14 -3.47 -21.67 -11.40
N GLY A 15 -2.53 -21.83 -10.47
CA GLY A 15 -2.06 -23.14 -9.99
C GLY A 15 -1.02 -23.82 -10.90
N GLU A 16 -0.64 -23.20 -12.02
CA GLU A 16 0.30 -23.75 -12.99
C GLU A 16 1.64 -23.00 -12.99
N LEU A 17 2.73 -23.72 -13.29
CA LEU A 17 4.05 -23.13 -13.48
C LEU A 17 4.15 -22.55 -14.91
N ILE A 18 4.05 -21.22 -15.01
CA ILE A 18 4.10 -20.51 -16.29
C ILE A 18 5.53 -20.35 -16.79
N MET A 19 6.49 -20.14 -15.89
CA MET A 19 7.89 -19.93 -16.27
C MET A 19 8.84 -20.27 -15.13
N ARG A 20 10.03 -20.78 -15.48
CA ARG A 20 11.22 -20.81 -14.62
C ARG A 20 12.42 -20.31 -15.43
N THR A 21 13.14 -19.32 -14.91
CA THR A 21 14.30 -18.72 -15.61
C THR A 21 15.33 -18.19 -14.62
N ALA A 22 16.58 -18.04 -15.04
CA ALA A 22 17.58 -17.35 -14.25
C ALA A 22 17.26 -15.84 -14.18
N VAL A 23 17.62 -15.19 -13.08
CA VAL A 23 17.34 -13.75 -12.87
C VAL A 23 18.02 -12.88 -13.93
N LYS A 24 19.23 -13.26 -14.36
CA LYS A 24 19.98 -12.58 -15.42
C LYS A 24 19.28 -12.58 -16.80
N ASP A 25 18.36 -13.53 -17.02
CA ASP A 25 17.69 -13.75 -18.31
C ASP A 25 16.26 -13.17 -18.32
N THR A 26 15.90 -12.37 -17.31
CA THR A 26 14.56 -11.78 -17.18
C THR A 26 14.59 -10.36 -16.64
N SER A 27 13.42 -9.73 -16.53
CA SER A 27 13.25 -8.39 -15.98
C SER A 27 12.02 -8.32 -15.07
N MET A 28 11.97 -7.33 -14.18
CA MET A 28 10.80 -7.08 -13.32
C MET A 28 9.51 -6.92 -14.12
N VAL A 29 9.58 -6.22 -15.27
CA VAL A 29 8.42 -6.02 -16.14
C VAL A 29 7.93 -7.35 -16.68
N LYS A 30 8.84 -8.18 -17.22
CA LYS A 30 8.49 -9.51 -17.76
C LYS A 30 7.92 -10.44 -16.69
N ILE A 31 8.47 -10.43 -15.48
CA ILE A 31 7.93 -11.19 -14.35
C ILE A 31 6.49 -10.74 -14.05
N ALA A 32 6.26 -9.43 -13.94
CA ALA A 32 4.93 -8.88 -13.66
C ALA A 32 3.91 -9.23 -14.76
N GLU A 33 4.32 -9.18 -16.03
CA GLU A 33 3.47 -9.59 -17.16
C GLU A 33 3.03 -11.05 -17.07
N LEU A 34 3.94 -11.93 -16.67
CA LEU A 34 3.64 -13.36 -16.52
C LEU A 34 2.70 -13.61 -15.33
N MET A 35 2.88 -12.87 -14.23
CA MET A 35 2.02 -12.96 -13.04
C MET A 35 0.58 -12.50 -13.35
N ILE A 36 0.40 -11.42 -14.10
CA ILE A 36 -0.93 -10.84 -14.39
C ILE A 36 -1.57 -11.49 -15.64
N GLY A 37 -0.76 -12.07 -16.54
CA GLY A 37 -1.21 -12.71 -17.77
C GLY A 37 -1.62 -11.75 -18.90
N ARG A 38 -1.22 -10.49 -18.79
CA ARG A 38 -1.40 -9.46 -19.84
C ARG A 38 -0.16 -8.59 -19.90
N LYS A 39 0.10 -7.99 -21.06
CA LYS A 39 1.20 -7.02 -21.21
C LYS A 39 1.02 -5.92 -20.17
N ALA A 40 2.12 -5.54 -19.52
CA ALA A 40 2.13 -4.51 -18.51
C ALA A 40 2.06 -3.18 -19.24
N GLN A 41 0.86 -2.83 -19.71
CA GLN A 41 0.56 -1.48 -20.12
C GLN A 41 0.85 -0.62 -18.90
N LYS A 42 1.79 0.33 -19.02
CA LYS A 42 2.22 1.21 -17.93
C LYS A 42 0.99 1.71 -17.15
N TYR A 43 0.80 1.22 -15.93
CA TYR A 43 -0.19 1.76 -14.98
C TYR A 43 0.28 3.11 -14.42
N VAL A 44 0.89 3.96 -15.24
CA VAL A 44 1.51 5.22 -14.83
C VAL A 44 0.74 6.44 -15.35
N ASP A 45 -0.26 6.25 -16.21
CA ASP A 45 -0.96 7.38 -16.84
C ASP A 45 -2.36 7.65 -16.27
N SER A 46 -2.75 7.04 -15.15
CA SER A 46 -3.84 7.62 -14.36
C SER A 46 -3.25 8.71 -13.48
N VAL A 47 -3.05 9.89 -14.06
CA VAL A 47 -3.06 11.12 -13.26
C VAL A 47 -4.33 11.03 -12.42
N PRO A 48 -4.26 11.02 -11.08
CA PRO A 48 -5.47 11.04 -10.27
C PRO A 48 -6.33 12.18 -10.81
N GLY A 49 -7.56 11.88 -11.24
CA GLY A 49 -8.49 12.93 -11.64
C GLY A 49 -8.50 13.99 -10.56
N ARG A 50 -8.50 15.26 -10.94
CA ARG A 50 -8.59 16.38 -10.00
C ARG A 50 -9.73 16.06 -9.03
N LEU A 51 -9.45 16.02 -7.73
CA LEU A 51 -10.48 15.81 -6.72
C LEU A 51 -11.58 16.86 -6.95
N GLU A 52 -12.80 16.40 -7.20
CA GLU A 52 -13.91 17.29 -7.59
C GLU A 52 -14.52 18.01 -6.37
N SER A 53 -14.23 17.55 -5.15
CA SER A 53 -14.80 18.04 -3.90
C SER A 53 -13.71 18.49 -2.92
N GLU A 54 -13.97 19.61 -2.24
CA GLU A 54 -13.20 20.09 -1.07
C GLU A 54 -13.81 19.60 0.26
N GLU A 55 -14.87 18.77 0.21
CA GLU A 55 -15.49 18.20 1.41
C GLU A 55 -14.51 17.24 2.10
N ILE A 56 -14.30 17.44 3.41
CA ILE A 56 -13.50 16.54 4.25
C ILE A 56 -14.37 15.35 4.65
N ALA A 57 -13.98 14.15 4.22
CA ALA A 57 -14.67 12.91 4.55
C ALA A 57 -14.19 12.31 5.88
N LEU A 58 -12.93 12.57 6.26
CA LEU A 58 -12.35 12.16 7.53
C LEU A 58 -11.37 13.25 8.01
N SER A 59 -11.51 13.68 9.27
CA SER A 59 -10.58 14.61 9.92
C SER A 59 -10.09 13.97 11.22
N LEU A 60 -8.78 13.84 11.37
CA LEU A 60 -8.13 13.41 12.60
C LEU A 60 -7.45 14.63 13.21
N GLN A 61 -7.71 14.90 14.49
CA GLN A 61 -7.04 15.97 15.23
C GLN A 61 -6.48 15.44 16.53
N ASP A 62 -5.18 15.68 16.75
CA ASP A 62 -4.40 15.16 17.87
C ASP A 62 -4.71 13.69 18.13
N PHE A 63 -4.70 12.87 17.06
CA PHE A 63 -5.14 11.48 17.13
C PHE A 63 -4.02 10.56 17.62
N HIS A 64 -4.27 9.85 18.72
CA HIS A 64 -3.36 8.88 19.33
C HIS A 64 -3.97 7.49 19.30
N VAL A 65 -3.14 6.46 19.14
CA VAL A 65 -3.57 5.06 19.17
C VAL A 65 -2.56 4.24 19.97
N ASP A 66 -3.05 3.56 21.00
CA ASP A 66 -2.24 2.66 21.82
C ASP A 66 -2.29 1.23 21.27
N MET A 67 -1.62 1.04 20.14
CA MET A 67 -1.42 -0.27 19.51
C MET A 67 0.04 -0.72 19.74
N PRO A 68 0.28 -1.79 20.52
CA PRO A 68 1.63 -2.31 20.71
C PRO A 68 2.30 -2.62 19.37
N GLY A 69 3.49 -2.07 19.18
CA GLY A 69 4.26 -2.24 17.95
C GLY A 69 3.86 -1.33 16.80
N GLU A 70 2.71 -0.66 16.82
CA GLU A 70 2.25 0.28 15.78
C GLU A 70 1.57 1.51 16.43
N MET A 71 2.19 2.06 17.47
CA MET A 71 1.66 3.20 18.23
C MET A 71 1.61 4.48 17.39
N VAL A 72 0.53 5.25 17.55
CA VAL A 72 0.34 6.57 16.91
C VAL A 72 0.40 7.65 17.99
N ARG A 73 1.20 8.70 17.75
CA ARG A 73 1.55 9.72 18.75
C ARG A 73 1.12 11.12 18.33
N GLY A 74 -0.18 11.32 18.15
CA GLY A 74 -0.77 12.62 17.85
C GLY A 74 -0.55 12.99 16.40
N ILE A 75 -1.51 12.63 15.55
CA ILE A 75 -1.51 13.02 14.15
C ILE A 75 -2.69 13.93 13.85
N ASP A 76 -2.45 14.88 12.96
CA ASP A 76 -3.46 15.71 12.34
C ASP A 76 -3.52 15.35 10.84
N LEU A 77 -4.69 14.98 10.35
CA LEU A 77 -4.88 14.53 8.97
C LEU A 77 -6.31 14.81 8.50
N ASP A 78 -6.44 15.47 7.35
CA ASP A 78 -7.71 15.60 6.65
C ASP A 78 -7.65 14.79 5.34
N ILE A 79 -8.69 14.00 5.09
CA ILE A 79 -8.87 13.22 3.86
C ILE A 79 -10.14 13.72 3.16
N ARG A 80 -10.00 14.11 1.90
CA ARG A 80 -11.13 14.63 1.11
C ARG A 80 -12.02 13.53 0.55
N GLN A 81 -13.27 13.87 0.29
CA GLN A 81 -14.21 12.98 -0.39
C GLN A 81 -13.69 12.61 -1.78
N GLY A 82 -13.62 11.30 -2.05
CA GLY A 82 -13.10 10.75 -3.31
C GLY A 82 -11.57 10.64 -3.39
N GLU A 83 -10.84 11.04 -2.35
CA GLU A 83 -9.38 10.92 -2.29
C GLU A 83 -8.93 9.47 -1.99
N ILE A 84 -7.99 8.97 -2.80
CA ILE A 84 -7.27 7.73 -2.48
C ILE A 84 -6.02 8.13 -1.68
N PHE A 85 -6.14 8.11 -0.36
CA PHE A 85 -5.04 8.43 0.55
C PHE A 85 -4.29 7.17 1.00
N GLY A 86 -2.96 7.20 0.94
CA GLY A 86 -2.09 6.08 1.33
C GLY A 86 -1.10 6.46 2.42
N ILE A 87 -1.01 5.66 3.48
CA ILE A 87 -0.05 5.85 4.57
C ILE A 87 1.16 4.93 4.35
N GLY A 88 2.32 5.53 4.07
CA GLY A 88 3.59 4.83 3.89
C GLY A 88 4.51 4.94 5.12
N GLY A 89 5.41 3.98 5.29
CA GLY A 89 6.39 3.96 6.39
C GLY A 89 6.97 2.58 6.66
N LEU A 90 8.00 2.50 7.51
CA LEU A 90 8.59 1.21 7.91
C LEU A 90 7.69 0.45 8.88
N SER A 91 7.97 -0.85 9.07
CA SER A 91 7.26 -1.66 10.04
C SER A 91 7.33 -1.04 11.44
N GLY A 92 6.19 -0.97 12.11
CA GLY A 92 6.06 -0.41 13.45
C GLY A 92 6.02 1.11 13.57
N GLN A 93 5.86 1.83 12.46
CA GLN A 93 5.72 3.29 12.44
C GLN A 93 4.26 3.78 12.48
N GLY A 94 3.32 2.95 12.95
CA GLY A 94 1.94 3.35 13.23
C GLY A 94 0.98 3.28 12.06
N LYS A 95 1.38 2.71 10.92
CA LYS A 95 0.54 2.60 9.71
C LYS A 95 -0.73 1.81 9.98
N LEU A 96 -0.56 0.65 10.62
CA LEU A 96 -1.68 -0.19 11.02
C LEU A 96 -2.43 0.41 12.21
N GLY A 97 -1.71 1.10 13.10
CA GLY A 97 -2.28 1.80 14.24
C GLY A 97 -3.36 2.80 13.84
N ILE A 98 -3.09 3.65 12.83
CA ILE A 98 -4.05 4.66 12.36
C ILE A 98 -5.37 4.01 11.93
N ALA A 99 -5.30 3.05 11.00
CA ALA A 99 -6.50 2.37 10.49
C ALA A 99 -7.25 1.62 11.60
N ASN A 100 -6.54 0.91 12.46
CA ASN A 100 -7.14 0.14 13.54
C ASN A 100 -7.74 1.02 14.64
N GLY A 101 -7.15 2.19 14.90
CA GLY A 101 -7.69 3.20 15.81
C GLY A 101 -8.98 3.80 15.29
N ILE A 102 -9.02 4.21 14.01
CA ILE A 102 -10.24 4.76 13.37
C ILE A 102 -11.40 3.75 13.43
N MET A 103 -11.11 2.47 13.21
CA MET A 103 -12.10 1.39 13.33
C MET A 103 -12.51 1.06 14.77
N GLY A 104 -11.86 1.65 15.79
CA GLY A 104 -12.13 1.38 17.20
C GLY A 104 -11.64 0.02 17.69
N LEU A 105 -10.70 -0.63 16.99
CA LEU A 105 -10.15 -1.93 17.37
C LEU A 105 -9.12 -1.84 18.52
N TYR A 106 -8.51 -0.67 18.69
CA TYR A 106 -7.56 -0.36 19.77
C TYR A 106 -7.96 0.94 20.46
N SER A 107 -7.49 1.13 21.69
CA SER A 107 -7.75 2.37 22.42
C SER A 107 -7.15 3.56 21.67
N SER A 108 -7.98 4.56 21.39
CA SER A 108 -7.58 5.77 20.70
C SER A 108 -8.10 7.01 21.44
N GLN A 109 -7.37 8.11 21.29
CA GLN A 109 -7.70 9.43 21.85
C GLN A 109 -7.57 10.49 20.76
N GLY A 110 -8.18 11.67 20.97
CA GLY A 110 -8.24 12.74 19.98
C GLY A 110 -9.63 12.89 19.39
N LYS A 111 -9.74 13.67 18.30
CA LYS A 111 -10.99 13.83 17.55
C LYS A 111 -10.90 13.12 16.22
N VAL A 112 -12.00 12.47 15.85
CA VAL A 112 -12.26 11.77 14.59
C VAL A 112 -13.60 12.24 14.06
#